data_AF-A0A7K2YIA7-F1
#
_entry.id   AF-A0A7K2YIA7-F1
#
_cell.length_a   1.000
_cell.length_b   1.000
_cell.length_c   1.000
_cell.angle_alpha   90.00
_cell.angle_beta   90.00
_cell.angle_gamma   90.00
#
_symmetry.space_group_name_H-M   'P 1'
#
loop_
_entity.id
_entity.type
_entity.pdbx_description
1 polymer ?
#
loop_
_entity_poly.entity_id
_entity_poly.type
_entity_poly.pdbx_seq_one_letter_code
_entity_poly.pdbx_strand_id
1 'polypeptide(L)'
;MNGPVTYEELAELMRSCAGVTAEPATMSERPGSTFAEFGLDSLGLLGVVSELERRYKTPLGTDLDQAKTPLDFIDIANSQLTSGA
;
A
#
# COMPACT_ATOMS: atom_id res chain seq x y z
N MET A 1 1.63 -18.46 4.78
CA MET A 1 0.55 -18.06 3.86
C MET A 1 0.47 -16.56 3.99
N ASN A 2 0.90 -15.81 2.98
CA ASN A 2 0.72 -14.36 3.00
C ASN A 2 -0.77 -14.11 2.72
N GLY A 3 -1.46 -13.43 3.64
CA GLY A 3 -2.88 -13.08 3.49
C GLY A 3 -3.08 -11.93 2.50
N PRO A 4 -4.31 -11.48 2.28
CA PRO A 4 -4.54 -10.26 1.51
C PRO A 4 -3.91 -9.05 2.22
N VAL A 5 -3.42 -8.10 1.43
CA VAL A 5 -2.93 -6.81 1.93
C VAL A 5 -4.08 -6.09 2.63
N THR A 6 -3.83 -5.60 3.85
CA THR A 6 -4.80 -4.84 4.66
C THR A 6 -4.33 -3.41 4.89
N TYR A 7 -5.24 -2.55 5.37
CA TYR A 7 -4.89 -1.19 5.79
C TYR A 7 -3.86 -1.16 6.92
N GLU A 8 -3.86 -2.17 7.79
CA GLU A 8 -2.86 -2.31 8.86
C GLU A 8 -1.45 -2.51 8.27
N GLU A 9 -1.32 -3.41 7.29
CA GLU A 9 -0.06 -3.60 6.59
C GLU A 9 0.38 -2.35 5.84
N LEU A 10 -0.54 -1.68 5.14
CA LEU A 10 -0.24 -0.45 4.44
C LEU A 10 0.26 0.64 5.39
N ALA A 11 -0.38 0.79 6.56
CA ALA A 11 0.04 1.72 7.61
C ALA A 11 1.43 1.39 8.16
N GLU A 12 1.72 0.11 8.40
CA GLU A 12 3.05 -0.33 8.83
C GLU A 12 4.13 -0.03 7.77
N LEU A 13 3.83 -0.28 6.49
CA LEU A 13 4.73 0.01 5.38
C LEU A 13 4.97 1.51 5.23
N MET A 14 3.93 2.34 5.29
CA MET A 14 4.07 3.80 5.24
C MET A 14 4.93 4.34 6.38
N ARG A 15 4.76 3.77 7.58
CA ARG A 15 5.59 4.11 8.74
C ARG A 15 7.04 3.67 8.56
N SER A 16 7.27 2.47 8.01
CA SER A 16 8.61 1.91 7.84
C SER A 16 9.39 2.59 6.69
N CYS A 17 8.72 2.84 5.56
CA CYS A 17 9.35 3.36 4.35
C CYS A 17 9.45 4.88 4.33
N ALA A 18 8.43 5.59 4.80
CA ALA A 18 8.33 7.04 4.70
C ALA A 18 8.34 7.76 6.06
N GLY A 19 8.31 7.01 7.18
CA GLY A 19 8.15 7.60 8.51
C GLY A 19 6.75 8.18 8.76
N VAL A 20 5.80 7.90 7.87
CA VAL A 20 4.44 8.43 7.92
C VAL A 20 3.60 7.56 8.83
N THR A 21 3.09 8.16 9.92
CA THR A 21 2.18 7.46 10.83
C THR A 21 0.75 7.69 10.35
N ALA A 22 0.21 6.72 9.62
CA ALA A 22 -1.19 6.71 9.22
C ALA A 22 -1.95 5.67 10.04
N GLU A 23 -3.13 6.03 10.54
CA GLU A 23 -3.96 5.08 11.28
C GLU A 23 -4.82 4.25 10.31
N PRO A 24 -4.82 2.92 10.43
CA PRO A 24 -5.58 2.04 9.53
C PRO A 24 -7.09 2.26 9.65
N ALA A 25 -7.58 2.65 10.83
CA ALA A 25 -8.96 3.07 11.05
C ALA A 25 -9.30 4.30 10.19
N THR A 26 -8.47 5.34 10.24
CA THR A 26 -8.65 6.57 9.45
C THR A 26 -8.62 6.29 7.94
N MET A 27 -7.75 5.39 7.48
CA MET A 27 -7.73 4.96 6.07
C MET A 27 -8.99 4.20 5.68
N SER A 28 -9.50 3.33 6.57
CA SER A 28 -10.75 2.59 6.35
C SER A 28 -11.98 3.50 6.37
N GLU A 29 -11.97 4.56 7.18
CA GLU A 29 -13.02 5.58 7.23
C GLU A 29 -12.96 6.53 6.03
N ARG A 30 -11.77 6.78 5.48
CA ARG A 30 -11.54 7.65 4.33
C ARG A 30 -10.78 6.92 3.21
N PRO A 31 -11.37 5.89 2.60
CA PRO A 31 -10.69 5.08 1.58
C PRO A 31 -10.41 5.88 0.29
N GLY A 32 -11.16 6.95 0.05
CA GLY A 32 -10.96 7.87 -1.08
C GLY A 32 -9.96 9.01 -0.84
N SER A 33 -9.40 9.13 0.37
CA SER A 33 -8.34 10.14 0.63
C SER A 33 -7.05 9.73 -0.08
N THR A 34 -6.32 10.72 -0.59
CA THR A 34 -5.07 10.44 -1.30
C THR A 34 -3.91 10.22 -0.33
N PHE A 35 -2.89 9.50 -0.78
CA PHE A 35 -1.64 9.32 -0.02
C PHE A 35 -1.00 10.64 0.43
N ALA A 36 -1.08 11.68 -0.39
CA ALA A 36 -0.58 13.02 -0.06
C ALA A 36 -1.30 13.64 1.15
N GLU A 37 -2.59 13.34 1.36
CA GLU A 37 -3.32 13.82 2.55
C GLU A 37 -2.84 13.17 3.84
N PHE A 38 -2.32 11.94 3.75
CA PHE A 38 -1.68 11.26 4.86
C PHE A 38 -0.22 11.67 5.06
N GLY A 39 0.32 12.53 4.19
CA GLY A 39 1.73 12.95 4.21
C GLY A 39 2.67 11.97 3.52
N LEU A 40 2.15 11.06 2.68
CA LEU A 40 2.96 10.17 1.87
C LEU A 40 3.18 10.78 0.48
N ASP A 41 4.42 11.15 0.20
CA ASP A 41 4.86 11.60 -1.11
C ASP A 41 5.00 10.42 -2.11
N SER A 42 5.08 10.75 -3.40
CA SER A 42 5.28 9.77 -4.48
C SER A 42 6.54 8.91 -4.28
N LEU A 43 7.62 9.47 -3.71
CA LEU A 43 8.82 8.70 -3.34
C LEU A 43 8.57 7.73 -2.20
N GLY A 44 7.76 8.14 -1.21
CA GLY A 44 7.36 7.28 -0.10
C GLY A 44 6.52 6.09 -0.59
N LEU A 45 5.59 6.34 -1.52
CA LEU A 45 4.79 5.30 -2.16
C LEU A 45 5.67 4.27 -2.88
N LEU A 46 6.69 4.71 -3.61
CA LEU A 46 7.61 3.82 -4.34
C LEU A 46 8.40 2.91 -3.37
N GLY A 47 8.75 3.43 -2.19
CA GLY A 47 9.34 2.65 -1.10
C GLY A 47 8.37 1.62 -0.52
N VAL A 48 7.11 2.00 -0.31
CA VAL A 48 6.03 1.11 0.16
C VAL A 48 5.81 -0.04 -0.81
N VAL A 49 5.74 0.22 -2.13
CA VAL A 49 5.63 -0.81 -3.16
C VAL A 49 6.82 -1.77 -3.10
N SER A 50 8.04 -1.23 -3.07
CA SER A 50 9.26 -2.03 -3.07
C SER A 50 9.35 -2.99 -1.86
N GLU A 51 8.97 -2.51 -0.67
CA GLU A 51 8.96 -3.33 0.54
C GLU A 51 7.83 -4.38 0.51
N LEU A 52 6.67 -4.02 -0.02
CA LEU A 52 5.56 -4.96 -0.22
C LEU A 52 5.96 -6.09 -1.17
N GLU A 53 6.54 -5.78 -2.34
CA GLU A 53 7.06 -6.77 -3.29
C GLU A 53 8.09 -7.70 -2.64
N ARG A 54 8.99 -7.14 -1.82
CA ARG A 54 9.98 -7.91 -1.07
C ARG A 54 9.33 -8.85 -0.04
N ARG A 55 8.31 -8.39 0.67
CA ARG A 55 7.60 -9.17 1.70
C ARG A 55 6.82 -10.33 1.09
N TYR A 56 6.11 -10.06 0.00
CA TYR A 56 5.31 -11.05 -0.71
C TYR A 56 6.14 -11.91 -1.67
N LYS A 57 7.38 -11.51 -1.98
CA LYS A 57 8.25 -12.12 -3.00
C LYS A 57 7.58 -12.22 -4.37
N THR A 58 6.66 -11.31 -4.64
CA THR A 58 5.89 -11.22 -5.87
C THR A 58 6.15 -9.86 -6.50
N PRO A 59 6.53 -9.80 -7.79
CA PRO A 59 6.60 -8.53 -8.49
C PRO A 59 5.17 -8.02 -8.71
N LEU A 60 4.79 -6.98 -7.97
CA LEU A 60 3.44 -6.41 -8.01
C LEU A 60 3.28 -5.37 -9.13
N GLY A 61 4.39 -4.96 -9.76
CA GLY A 61 4.40 -4.18 -10.98
C GLY A 61 4.07 -2.69 -10.78
N THR A 62 4.21 -1.93 -11.86
CA THR A 62 4.11 -0.45 -11.89
C THR A 62 2.71 0.09 -11.58
N ASP A 63 1.66 -0.74 -11.69
CA ASP A 63 0.29 -0.31 -11.38
C ASP A 63 0.13 0.16 -9.93
N LEU A 64 0.88 -0.41 -8.98
CA LEU A 64 0.83 0.04 -7.58
C LEU A 64 1.41 1.42 -7.35
N ASP A 65 2.42 1.84 -8.12
CA ASP A 65 2.97 3.19 -7.99
C ASP A 65 2.04 4.28 -8.58
N GLN A 66 1.11 3.87 -9.45
CA GLN A 66 0.06 4.73 -9.97
C GLN A 66 -1.14 4.87 -9.00
N ALA A 67 -1.20 4.05 -7.95
CA ALA A 67 -2.27 4.10 -6.99
C ALA A 67 -2.29 5.43 -6.23
N LYS A 68 -3.40 6.14 -6.31
CA LYS A 68 -3.56 7.46 -5.68
C LYS A 68 -4.14 7.39 -4.28
N THR A 69 -4.86 6.31 -3.99
CA THR A 69 -5.61 6.12 -2.74
C THR A 69 -5.22 4.79 -2.10
N PRO A 70 -5.30 4.67 -0.77
CA PRO A 70 -4.98 3.44 -0.06
C PRO A 70 -5.92 2.29 -0.47
N LEU A 71 -7.18 2.58 -0.79
CA LEU A 71 -8.12 1.57 -1.29
C LEU A 71 -7.66 1.00 -2.64
N ASP A 72 -7.33 1.87 -3.59
CA ASP A 72 -6.88 1.50 -4.93
C ASP A 72 -5.58 0.67 -4.87
N PHE A 73 -4.65 1.08 -4.00
CA PHE A 73 -3.42 0.33 -3.75
C PHE A 73 -3.69 -1.08 -3.22
N ILE A 74 -4.56 -1.21 -2.22
CA ILE A 74 -4.92 -2.50 -1.62
C ILE A 74 -5.63 -3.39 -2.64
N ASP A 75 -6.53 -2.83 -3.44
CA ASP A 75 -7.28 -3.56 -4.48
C ASP A 75 -6.33 -4.10 -5.55
N ILE A 76 -5.45 -3.25 -6.09
CA ILE A 76 -4.43 -3.64 -7.07
C ILE A 76 -3.51 -4.71 -6.48
N ALA A 77 -2.97 -4.50 -5.27
CA ALA A 77 -2.06 -5.46 -4.63
C ALA A 77 -2.74 -6.82 -4.44
N ASN A 78 -3.97 -6.84 -3.92
CA ASN A 78 -4.72 -8.07 -3.73
C ASN A 78 -5.09 -8.75 -5.04
N SER A 79 -5.44 -7.99 -6.08
CA SER A 79 -5.70 -8.52 -7.41
C SER A 79 -4.45 -9.20 -7.97
N GLN A 80 -3.28 -8.58 -7.86
CA GLN A 80 -2.01 -9.15 -8.34
C GLN A 80 -1.59 -10.39 -7.55
N LEU A 81 -1.74 -10.36 -6.23
CA LEU A 81 -1.45 -11.51 -5.37
C LEU A 81 -2.40 -12.69 -5.61
N THR A 82 -3.65 -12.41 -5.96
CA THR A 82 -4.65 -13.44 -6.28
C THR A 82 -4.46 -13.99 -7.69
N SER A 83 -4.15 -13.13 -8.68
CA SER A 83 -3.90 -13.56 -10.06
C SER A 83 -2.56 -14.30 -10.23
N GLY A 84 -1.60 -14.08 -9.34
CA GLY A 84 -0.32 -14.80 -9.32
C GLY A 84 -0.34 -16.14 -8.57
N ALA A 85 -1.47 -16.53 -7.96
CA ALA A 85 -1.62 -17.73 -7.14
C ALA A 85 -2.13 -18.95 -7.93
#